data_AF-A0A482UQS8-F1
#
_entry.id   AF-A0A482UQS8-F1
#
_cell.length_a   1.000
_cell.length_b   1.000
_cell.length_c   1.000
_cell.angle_alpha   90.00
_cell.angle_beta   90.00
_cell.angle_gamma   90.00
#
_symmetry.space_group_name_H-M   'P 1'
#
loop_
_entity.id
_entity.type
_entity.pdbx_description
1 polymer ?
#
loop_
_entity_poly.entity_id
_entity_poly.type
_entity_poly.pdbx_seq_one_letter_code
_entity_poly.pdbx_strand_id
1 'polypeptide(L)'
;MFIKRDRRRLEEIFTDETDERKDLNLSKRFAEFQGTIAPLMRETFIQKLQNLSTLNLYDNGIADVKGIGMLSRTSVVDINLGANKLKSLPVEVSVR
;
A
#
# COMPACT_ATOMS: atom_id res chain seq x y z
N MET A 1 7.52 -13.77 -9.68
CA MET A 1 8.58 -13.03 -8.97
C MET A 1 8.25 -13.05 -7.48
N PHE A 2 9.10 -13.62 -6.62
CA PHE A 2 8.88 -13.61 -5.17
C PHE A 2 9.48 -12.34 -4.58
N ILE A 3 8.67 -11.28 -4.42
CA ILE A 3 9.11 -10.05 -3.74
C ILE A 3 9.23 -10.36 -2.26
N LYS A 4 10.44 -10.22 -1.70
CA LYS A 4 10.69 -10.48 -0.27
C LYS A 4 9.95 -9.44 0.58
N ARG A 5 9.25 -9.90 1.61
CA ARG A 5 8.56 -9.03 2.57
C ARG A 5 9.56 -8.10 3.27
N ASP A 6 9.32 -6.79 3.25
CA ASP A 6 10.07 -5.85 4.09
C ASP A 6 9.65 -6.08 5.56
N ARG A 7 10.58 -5.98 6.51
CA ARG A 7 10.30 -6.19 7.94
C ARG A 7 10.42 -4.92 8.78
N ARG A 8 10.89 -3.82 8.18
CA ARG A 8 10.93 -2.50 8.82
C ARG A 8 9.53 -1.96 9.04
N ARG A 9 9.36 -1.11 10.04
CA ARG A 9 8.10 -0.39 10.29
C ARG A 9 7.79 0.54 9.11
N LEU A 10 6.51 0.87 8.89
CA LEU A 10 6.15 1.80 7.81
C LEU A 10 6.95 3.11 7.90
N GLU A 11 7.08 3.71 9.07
CA GLU A 11 7.85 4.96 9.26
C GLU A 11 9.29 4.79 8.76
N GLU A 12 9.99 3.73 9.15
CA GLU A 12 11.37 3.46 8.72
C GLU A 12 11.49 3.28 7.20
N ILE A 13 10.52 2.64 6.55
CA ILE A 13 10.50 2.45 5.10
C ILE A 13 10.32 3.80 4.39
N PHE A 14 9.34 4.60 4.84
CA PHE A 14 8.98 5.85 4.16
C PHE A 14 9.88 7.04 4.54
N THR A 15 10.73 6.90 5.55
CA THR A 15 11.79 7.87 5.87
C THR A 15 13.13 7.52 5.24
N ASP A 16 13.30 6.33 4.65
CA ASP A 16 14.53 5.93 3.98
C ASP A 16 14.63 6.60 2.61
N GLU A 17 15.43 7.66 2.54
CA GLU A 17 15.65 8.42 1.30
C GLU A 17 16.51 7.67 0.27
N THR A 18 17.16 6.58 0.69
CA THR A 18 17.99 5.74 -0.19
C THR A 18 17.20 4.59 -0.83
N ASP A 19 15.91 4.47 -0.49
CA ASP A 19 15.07 3.37 -0.97
C ASP A 19 14.53 3.64 -2.39
N GLU A 20 15.16 3.02 -3.38
CA GLU A 20 14.81 3.15 -4.80
C GLU A 20 14.02 1.94 -5.35
N ARG A 21 13.45 1.11 -4.49
CA ARG A 21 12.77 -0.11 -4.93
C ARG A 21 11.56 0.18 -5.81
N LYS A 22 11.32 -0.72 -6.77
CA LYS A 22 10.10 -0.73 -7.59
C LYS A 22 8.99 -1.60 -7.01
N ASP A 23 9.35 -2.56 -6.17
CA ASP A 23 8.41 -3.53 -5.62
C ASP A 23 8.46 -3.54 -4.09
N LEU A 24 7.31 -3.31 -3.45
CA LEU A 24 7.20 -3.23 -1.99
C LEU A 24 6.19 -4.26 -1.50
N ASN A 25 6.66 -5.18 -0.66
CA ASN A 25 5.82 -6.21 -0.06
C ASN A 25 5.57 -5.92 1.43
N LEU A 26 4.34 -5.49 1.72
CA LEU A 26 3.80 -5.20 3.05
C LEU A 26 2.75 -6.23 3.48
N SER A 27 2.83 -7.47 2.99
CA SER A 27 1.89 -8.54 3.36
C SER A 27 1.99 -8.97 4.82
N LYS A 28 0.90 -9.45 5.41
CA LYS A 28 0.86 -10.03 6.77
C LYS A 28 1.32 -9.08 7.88
N ARG A 29 0.89 -7.82 7.79
CA ARG A 29 1.13 -6.69 8.70
C ARG A 29 -0.17 -6.18 9.34
N PHE A 30 -1.03 -7.10 9.79
CA PHE A 30 -2.34 -6.80 10.39
C PHE A 30 -2.28 -5.69 11.45
N ALA A 31 -1.27 -5.70 12.33
CA ALA A 31 -1.14 -4.72 13.41
C ALA A 31 -0.85 -3.28 12.92
N GLU A 32 -0.20 -3.13 11.76
CA GLU A 32 0.09 -1.80 11.18
C GLU A 32 -1.13 -1.24 10.43
N PHE A 33 -1.92 -2.09 9.78
CA PHE A 33 -3.07 -1.67 8.97
C PHE A 33 -4.39 -1.61 9.75
N GLN A 34 -4.58 -2.43 10.78
CA GLN A 34 -5.77 -2.42 11.64
C GLN A 34 -7.11 -2.37 10.87
N GLY A 35 -7.17 -3.06 9.72
CA GLY A 35 -8.36 -3.12 8.88
C GLY A 35 -8.50 -2.02 7.82
N THR A 36 -7.54 -1.11 7.69
CA THR A 36 -7.58 -0.02 6.70
C THR A 36 -6.22 0.28 6.07
N ILE A 37 -6.22 0.89 4.88
CA ILE A 37 -4.99 1.42 4.24
C ILE A 37 -4.62 2.84 4.70
N ALA A 38 -5.43 3.47 5.54
CA ALA A 38 -5.22 4.86 5.97
C ALA A 38 -3.79 5.19 6.44
N PRO A 39 -3.05 4.29 7.14
CA PRO A 39 -1.65 4.54 7.50
C PRO A 39 -0.72 4.80 6.31
N LEU A 40 -1.02 4.24 5.13
CA LEU A 40 -0.28 4.49 3.88
C LEU A 40 -0.77 5.72 3.13
N MET A 41 -2.04 6.10 3.27
CA MET A 41 -2.66 7.23 2.56
C MET A 41 -2.35 8.59 3.23
N ARG A 42 -1.17 8.71 3.83
CA ARG A 42 -0.68 9.96 4.40
C ARG A 42 0.09 10.71 3.32
N GLU A 43 -0.10 12.03 3.24
CA GLU A 43 0.58 12.87 2.24
C GLU A 43 2.10 12.65 2.22
N THR A 44 2.72 12.54 3.41
CA THR A 44 4.16 12.30 3.55
C THR A 44 4.61 10.95 2.97
N PHE A 45 3.76 9.92 3.00
CA PHE A 45 4.11 8.60 2.48
C PHE A 45 3.83 8.49 0.99
N ILE A 46 2.74 9.10 0.50
CA ILE A 46 2.41 9.14 -0.93
C ILE A 46 3.54 9.77 -1.76
N GLN A 47 4.18 10.83 -1.24
CA GLN A 47 5.34 11.46 -1.88
C GLN A 47 6.58 10.55 -1.96
N LYS A 48 6.65 9.48 -1.17
CA LYS A 48 7.77 8.53 -1.14
C LYS A 48 7.53 7.30 -2.02
N LEU A 49 6.32 7.16 -2.58
CA LEU A 49 5.93 6.06 -3.49
C LEU A 49 6.25 6.35 -4.97
N GLN A 50 7.04 7.38 -5.27
CA GLN A 50 7.29 7.84 -6.65
C GLN A 50 8.14 6.87 -7.48
N ASN A 51 8.97 6.05 -6.85
CA ASN A 51 9.78 5.04 -7.54
C ASN A 51 9.09 3.67 -7.59
N LEU A 52 7.97 3.50 -6.88
CA LEU A 52 7.30 2.22 -6.70
C LEU A 52 6.36 1.93 -7.87
N SER A 53 6.47 0.74 -8.49
CA SER A 53 5.52 0.24 -9.48
C SER A 53 4.51 -0.74 -8.87
N THR A 54 4.95 -1.54 -7.90
CA THR A 54 4.15 -2.65 -7.34
C THR A 54 4.02 -2.52 -5.83
N LEU A 55 2.79 -2.50 -5.34
CA LEU A 55 2.46 -2.49 -3.91
C LEU A 55 1.69 -3.75 -3.52
N ASN A 56 2.31 -4.63 -2.75
CA ASN A 56 1.67 -5.85 -2.26
C ASN A 56 1.18 -5.69 -0.81
N LEU A 57 -0.15 -5.70 -0.63
CA LEU A 57 -0.89 -5.62 0.64
C LEU A 57 -1.64 -6.91 0.96
N TYR A 58 -1.19 -8.05 0.43
CA TYR A 58 -1.80 -9.36 0.63
C TYR A 58 -1.94 -9.73 2.11
N ASP A 59 -3.10 -10.26 2.49
CA ASP A 59 -3.35 -10.83 3.84
C ASP A 59 -3.04 -9.85 4.98
N ASN A 60 -3.64 -8.67 4.94
CA ASN A 60 -3.50 -7.62 5.96
C ASN A 60 -4.78 -7.38 6.78
N GLY A 61 -5.83 -8.16 6.53
CA GLY A 61 -7.13 -7.98 7.20
C GLY A 61 -7.87 -6.69 6.80
N ILE A 62 -7.47 -6.03 5.70
CA ILE A 62 -8.01 -4.74 5.27
C ILE A 62 -9.48 -4.90 4.87
N ALA A 63 -10.37 -4.16 5.50
CA ALA A 63 -11.80 -4.10 5.17
C ALA A 63 -12.20 -2.77 4.52
N ASP A 64 -11.39 -1.72 4.70
CA ASP A 64 -11.62 -0.38 4.18
C ASP A 64 -10.40 0.12 3.37
N VAL A 65 -10.64 0.55 2.14
CA VAL A 65 -9.64 1.13 1.23
C VAL A 65 -9.94 2.59 0.87
N LYS A 66 -10.69 3.31 1.70
CA LYS A 66 -10.93 4.74 1.53
C LYS A 66 -9.62 5.50 1.36
N GLY A 67 -9.60 6.44 0.41
CA GLY A 67 -8.40 7.22 0.08
C GLY A 67 -7.44 6.54 -0.90
N ILE A 68 -7.72 5.32 -1.36
CA ILE A 68 -6.92 4.61 -2.38
C ILE A 68 -6.69 5.43 -3.65
N GLY A 69 -7.59 6.38 -3.97
CA GLY A 69 -7.41 7.32 -5.07
C GLY A 69 -6.15 8.18 -4.97
N MET A 70 -5.56 8.36 -3.78
CA MET A 70 -4.28 9.06 -3.62
C MET A 70 -3.13 8.37 -4.37
N LEU A 71 -3.23 7.06 -4.63
CA LEU A 71 -2.22 6.32 -5.39
C LEU A 71 -2.14 6.78 -6.86
N SER A 72 -3.15 7.48 -7.39
CA SER A 72 -3.09 8.09 -8.73
C SER A 72 -2.02 9.18 -8.85
N ARG A 73 -1.44 9.63 -7.73
CA ARG A 73 -0.37 10.63 -7.65
C ARG A 73 1.02 10.00 -7.53
N THR A 74 1.12 8.69 -7.76
CA THR A 74 2.34 7.88 -7.60
C THR A 74 2.61 7.09 -8.89
N SER A 75 3.73 6.38 -8.92
CA SER A 75 4.08 5.48 -10.05
C SER A 75 3.51 4.07 -9.90
N VAL A 76 2.71 3.81 -8.86
CA VAL A 76 2.16 2.48 -8.58
C VAL A 76 1.12 2.12 -9.63
N VAL A 77 1.39 1.04 -10.36
CA VAL A 77 0.51 0.49 -11.41
C VAL A 77 -0.15 -0.81 -10.99
N ASP A 78 0.47 -1.55 -10.09
CA ASP A 78 -0.01 -2.85 -9.62
C ASP A 78 -0.19 -2.86 -8.10
N ILE A 79 -1.40 -3.19 -7.65
CA ILE A 79 -1.73 -3.30 -6.22
C ILE A 79 -2.36 -4.66 -5.95
N ASN A 80 -1.77 -5.43 -5.04
CA ASN A 80 -2.33 -6.70 -4.59
C ASN A 80 -3.04 -6.56 -3.25
N LEU A 81 -4.38 -6.64 -3.26
CA LEU A 81 -5.24 -6.65 -2.09
C LEU A 81 -5.83 -8.05 -1.77
N GLY A 82 -5.29 -9.12 -2.35
CA GLY A 82 -5.75 -10.49 -2.12
C GLY A 82 -5.73 -10.91 -0.64
N ALA A 83 -6.62 -11.85 -0.27
CA ALA A 83 -6.76 -12.35 1.10
C ALA A 83 -7.03 -11.27 2.18
N ASN A 84 -7.59 -10.12 1.79
CA ASN A 84 -8.11 -9.12 2.73
C ASN A 84 -9.60 -9.36 3.03
N LYS A 85 -10.25 -8.41 3.70
CA LYS A 85 -11.65 -8.47 4.17
C LYS A 85 -12.56 -7.46 3.46
N LEU A 86 -12.16 -7.01 2.27
CA LEU A 86 -12.92 -6.07 1.45
C LEU A 86 -14.28 -6.67 1.08
N LYS A 87 -15.34 -5.91 1.33
CA LYS A 87 -16.73 -6.27 0.95
C LYS A 87 -17.27 -5.38 -0.17
N SER A 88 -16.67 -4.22 -0.35
CA SER A 88 -17.03 -3.21 -1.35
C SER A 88 -15.79 -2.43 -1.74
N LEU A 89 -15.82 -1.84 -2.93
CA LEU A 89 -14.83 -0.86 -3.35
C LEU A 89 -15.42 0.55 -3.17
N PRO A 90 -14.60 1.54 -2.79
CA PRO A 90 -15.07 2.91 -2.63
C PRO A 90 -15.13 3.57 -4.01
N VAL A 91 -15.86 4.69 -4.11
CA VAL A 91 -16.15 5.33 -5.42
C VAL A 91 -14.90 5.77 -6.17
N GLU A 92 -13.79 6.00 -5.47
CA GLU A 92 -12.48 6.33 -6.02
C GLU A 92 -11.92 5.25 -6.97
N VAL A 93 -12.40 4.00 -6.84
CA VAL A 93 -11.99 2.86 -7.70
C VAL A 93 -13.04 2.53 -8.76
N SER A 94 -14.24 3.12 -8.68
CA SER A 94 -15.28 2.87 -9.67
C SER A 94 -14.87 3.46 -11.01
N VAL A 95 -14.67 2.57 -11.97
CA VAL A 95 -14.44 2.85 -13.39
C VAL A 95 -15.51 3.82 -13.91
N ARG A 96 -15.08 4.86 -14.62
CA ARG A 96 -15.92 5.52 -15.62
C ARG A 96 -15.79 4.78 -16.94
#